data_AF-A0A9W8W4D1-F1
#
_entry.id   AF-A0A9W8W4D1-F1
#
_cell.length_a   1.000
_cell.length_b   1.000
_cell.length_c   1.000
_cell.angle_alpha   90.00
_cell.angle_beta   90.00
_cell.angle_gamma   90.00
#
_symmetry.space_group_name_H-M   'P 1'
#
loop_
_entity.id
_entity.type
_entity.pdbx_description
1 polymer ?
#
loop_
_entity_poly.entity_id
_entity_poly.type
_entity_poly.pdbx_seq_one_letter_code
_entity_poly.pdbx_strand_id
1 'polypeptide(L)' 'MLATVFTAGFAWEVGFNNVMDKVWDNHNRGWLQRQWKDIRHKFIEGGDEDEE' A
#
# COMPACT_ATOMS: atom_id res chain seq x y z
N MET A 1 -8.32 22.14 24.99
CA MET A 1 -7.39 21.00 25.18
C MET A 1 -7.82 19.77 24.40
N LEU A 2 -9.01 19.19 24.63
CA LEU A 2 -9.45 17.97 23.94
C LEU A 2 -9.50 18.11 22.41
N ALA A 3 -10.11 19.17 21.90
CA ALA A 3 -10.18 19.42 20.45
C ALA A 3 -8.78 19.45 19.80
N THR A 4 -7.82 20.12 20.44
CA THR A 4 -6.43 20.18 19.97
C THR A 4 -5.77 18.80 19.89
N VAL A 5 -5.97 17.96 20.91
CA VAL A 5 -5.41 16.61 20.94
C VAL A 5 -6.03 15.73 19.87
N PHE A 6 -7.36 15.77 19.69
CA PHE A 6 -8.03 14.99 18.66
C PHE A 6 -7.64 15.45 17.25
N THR A 7 -7.63 16.76 16.98
CA THR A 7 -7.23 17.28 15.67
C THR A 7 -5.77 16.96 15.36
N ALA A 8 -4.87 17.07 16.33
CA ALA A 8 -3.48 16.65 16.16
C ALA A 8 -3.35 15.14 15.91
N GLY A 9 -4.16 14.32 16.61
CA GLY A 9 -4.21 12.87 16.41
C GLY A 9 -4.64 12.49 15.00
N PHE A 10 -5.72 13.07 14.47
CA PHE A 10 -6.17 12.83 13.10
C PHE A 10 -5.15 13.29 12.06
N ALA A 11 -4.56 14.47 12.24
CA ALA A 11 -3.53 14.97 11.33
C ALA A 11 -2.28 14.06 11.34
N TRP A 12 -1.90 13.56 12.52
CA TRP A 12 -0.80 12.63 12.68
C TRP A 12 -1.10 11.28 12.02
N GLU A 13 -2.28 10.70 12.26
CA GLU A 13 -2.70 9.41 11.69
C GLU A 13 -2.62 9.43 10.16
N VAL A 14 -3.20 10.46 9.53
CA VAL A 14 -3.18 10.61 8.07
C VAL A 14 -1.75 10.76 7.55
N GLY A 15 -0.94 11.61 8.18
CA GLY A 15 0.45 11.81 7.77
C GLY A 15 1.31 10.56 7.95
N PHE A 16 1.18 9.92 9.11
CA PHE A 16 1.96 8.74 9.49
C PHE A 16 1.66 7.55 8.59
N ASN A 17 0.38 7.23 8.34
CA ASN A 17 0.00 6.10 7.49
C ASN A 17 0.57 6.25 6.07
N ASN A 18 0.41 7.42 5.45
CA ASN A 18 0.94 7.68 4.10
C ASN A 18 2.46 7.56 4.01
N VAL A 19 3.18 8.05 5.03
CA VAL A 19 4.65 7.97 5.08
C VAL A 19 5.11 6.54 5.29
N MET A 20 4.48 5.84 6.24
CA MET A 20 4.85 4.46 6.57
C MET A 20 4.55 3.50 5.43
N ASP A 21 3.43 3.67 4.72
CA ASP A 21 3.12 2.89 3.51
C ASP A 21 4.21 3.07 2.45
N LYS A 22 4.68 4.31 2.24
CA LYS A 22 5.74 4.60 1.27
C LYS A 22 7.09 4.01 1.69
N VAL A 23 7.41 4.05 2.98
CA VAL A 23 8.62 3.44 3.53
C VAL A 23 8.58 1.93 3.37
N TRP A 24 7.45 1.31 3.69
CA TRP A 24 7.21 -0.12 3.54
C TRP A 24 7.33 -0.56 2.08
N ASP A 25 6.61 0.12 1.18
CA ASP A 25 6.68 -0.14 -0.26
C ASP A 25 8.11 -0.03 -0.76
N ASN A 26 8.86 1.01 -0.34
CA ASN A 26 10.23 1.20 -0.80
C ASN A 26 11.21 0.17 -0.25
N HIS A 27 11.07 -0.22 1.02
CA HIS A 27 11.94 -1.21 1.66
C HIS A 27 11.80 -2.59 1.01
N ASN A 28 10.59 -2.92 0.57
CA ASN A 28 10.29 -4.30 0.17
C ASN A 28 10.28 -4.52 -1.36
N ARG A 29 10.57 -3.49 -2.16
CA ARG A 29 10.68 -3.46 -3.65
C ARG A 29 11.56 -4.50 -4.34
N GLY A 30 12.30 -5.33 -3.61
CA GLY A 30 13.34 -6.21 -4.14
C GLY A 30 12.87 -7.64 -4.46
N TRP A 31 13.01 -8.54 -3.49
CA TRP A 31 13.13 -9.98 -3.79
C TRP A 31 11.96 -10.82 -3.22
N LEU A 32 11.23 -10.29 -2.24
CA LEU A 32 10.11 -10.98 -1.56
C LEU A 32 8.74 -10.31 -1.76
N GLN A 33 8.68 -9.09 -2.32
CA GLN A 33 7.40 -8.46 -2.65
C GLN A 33 7.23 -8.26 -4.14
N ARG A 34 6.73 -9.34 -4.72
CA ARG A 34 5.58 -9.23 -5.60
C ARG A 34 4.38 -8.77 -4.76
N GLN A 35 4.36 -7.51 -4.32
CA GLN A 35 3.20 -6.97 -3.61
C GLN A 35 2.00 -7.24 -4.51
N TRP A 36 0.90 -7.77 -3.96
CA TRP A 36 -0.23 -8.24 -4.79
C TRP A 36 -0.66 -7.18 -5.82
N LYS A 37 -0.65 -5.90 -5.44
CA LYS A 37 -0.90 -4.77 -6.33
C LYS A 37 -0.04 -4.74 -7.60
N ASP A 38 1.22 -5.16 -7.52
CA ASP A 38 2.19 -5.15 -8.61
C ASP A 38 2.17 -6.44 -9.43
N ILE A 39 1.56 -7.54 -8.95
CA ILE A 39 1.48 -8.82 -9.69
C ILE A 39 0.08 -9.24 -10.11
N ARG A 40 -0.95 -8.62 -9.54
CA ARG A 40 -2.36 -8.94 -9.78
C ARG A 40 -2.70 -8.98 -11.26
N HIS A 41 -2.15 -8.06 -12.06
CA HIS A 41 -2.38 -7.99 -13.51
C HIS A 41 -2.04 -9.32 -14.20
N LYS A 42 -0.94 -9.98 -13.82
CA LYS A 42 -0.49 -11.25 -14.41
C LYS A 42 -1.45 -12.41 -14.17
N PHE A 43 -2.26 -12.36 -13.10
CA PHE A 43 -3.20 -13.42 -12.73
C PHE A 43 -4.64 -13.12 -13.15
N ILE A 44 -4.94 -11.86 -13.51
CA ILE A 44 -6.27 -11.45 -13.97
C ILE A 44 -6.35 -11.40 -15.49
N GLU A 45 -5.28 -10.98 -16.19
CA GLU A 45 -5.19 -11.12 -17.65
C GLU A 45 -4.84 -12.55 -18.07
N GLY A 46 -4.00 -13.26 -17.30
CA GLY A 46 -3.64 -14.65 -17.59
C GLY A 46 -4.74 -15.69 -17.36
N GLY A 47 -5.98 -15.26 -17.08
CA GLY A 47 -7.16 -16.14 -17.05
C GLY A 47 -7.82 -16.31 -18.42
N ASP A 48 -7.54 -15.42 -19.38
CA ASP A 48 -8.17 -15.41 -20.71
C ASP A 48 -7.23 -15.93 -21.83
N GLU A 49 -5.91 -16.04 -21.58
CA GLU A 49 -4.91 -16.48 -22.59
C GLU A 49 -4.72 -18.01 -22.65
N ASP A 50 -5.28 -18.78 -21.71
CA ASP A 50 -5.24 -20.25 -21.70
C ASP A 50 -6.48 -20.88 -22.40
N GLU A 51 -7.28 -20.09 -23.12
CA GLU A 51 -8.51 -20.49 -23.83
C GLU A 51 -8.41 -20.43 -25.37
N GLU A 52 -7.19 -20.50 -25.96
CA GLU A 52 -6.95 -20.68 -27.41
C GLU A 52 -6.08 -21.90 -27.75
#